data_AF-A0A3S0G009-F1
#
_entry.id   AF-A0A3S0G009-F1
#
_cell.length_a   1.000
_cell.length_b   1.000
_cell.length_c   1.000
_cell.angle_alpha   90.00
_cell.angle_beta   90.00
_cell.angle_gamma   90.00
#
_symmetry.space_group_name_H-M   'P 1'
#
loop_
_entity.id
_entity.type
_entity.pdbx_description
1 polymer ?
#
loop_
_entity_poly.entity_id
_entity_poly.type
_entity_poly.pdbx_seq_one_letter_code
_entity_poly.pdbx_strand_id
1 'polypeptide(L)'
;MKRLAFFGAVLLGLTAAWWVSRESAPVTPTPGIAASAPLPIGQQAVPSSAPPVPASMAVATPAARLAAAPSTASIGAEGYGPHIDQARASQDPKAIWEAVQWLRQCASNEGRRASFEAMRNHGVSPEMMTQLMVEADAEARRCQTVTATHRALLPELASRAMRAGLPEAASAYAGAVFPGDLTATQRSEVAEAMRRDALAGDVPSLLGALTAHEAWGLSDEERLRYLVAYAALGGQPAQAMAKALIDNGQIRFRTKPTPAELEAALRLARPWLEPLLSQRHP
;
A
#
# COMPACT_ATOMS: atom_id res chain seq x y z
N MET A 1 -18.34 50.59 21.31
CA MET A 1 -19.04 50.11 20.10
C MET A 1 -19.38 48.63 20.34
N LYS A 2 -20.53 48.32 20.97
CA LYS A 2 -21.80 47.85 20.38
C LYS A 2 -21.69 46.62 19.44
N ARG A 3 -22.00 45.47 20.06
CA ARG A 3 -22.54 44.15 19.60
C ARG A 3 -22.95 43.99 18.12
N LEU A 4 -22.72 42.79 17.58
CA LEU A 4 -23.78 41.93 17.01
C LEU A 4 -23.29 40.49 16.76
N ALA A 5 -24.00 39.54 17.37
CA ALA A 5 -24.01 38.12 17.07
C ALA A 5 -25.25 37.82 16.22
N PHE A 6 -25.13 36.95 15.20
CA PHE A 6 -26.22 36.26 14.51
C PHE A 6 -25.62 34.96 13.93
N PHE A 7 -25.95 33.79 14.49
CA PHE A 7 -26.98 32.85 14.03
C PHE A 7 -26.79 32.36 12.59
N GLY A 8 -26.45 31.08 12.46
CA GLY A 8 -26.38 30.35 11.20
C GLY A 8 -26.37 28.85 11.44
N ALA A 9 -27.43 28.34 12.11
CA ALA A 9 -27.72 26.92 12.16
C ALA A 9 -28.23 26.46 10.80
N VAL A 10 -27.52 25.56 10.13
CA VAL A 10 -27.99 24.91 8.89
C VAL A 10 -27.88 23.40 9.03
N LEU A 11 -29.07 22.81 9.11
CA LEU A 11 -29.48 21.43 8.84
C LEU A 11 -28.42 20.42 8.37
N LEU A 12 -28.09 19.48 9.27
CA LEU A 12 -27.62 18.14 8.89
C LEU A 12 -28.86 17.24 8.69
N GLY A 13 -29.30 17.19 7.44
CA GLY A 13 -30.39 16.33 6.98
C GLY A 13 -29.97 14.87 6.87
N LEU A 14 -30.80 14.02 7.48
CA LEU A 14 -30.84 12.56 7.43
C LEU A 14 -30.66 11.96 6.02
N THR A 15 -29.66 11.10 5.83
CA THR A 15 -29.60 10.11 4.74
C THR A 15 -29.22 8.72 5.29
N ALA A 16 -30.00 8.22 6.24
CA ALA A 16 -29.92 6.84 6.73
C ALA A 16 -31.08 6.02 6.17
N ALA A 17 -31.07 5.63 4.90
CA ALA A 17 -32.11 4.74 4.35
C ALA A 17 -31.75 4.07 3.00
N TRP A 18 -30.55 3.49 2.83
CA TRP A 18 -30.28 2.62 1.66
C TRP A 18 -29.45 1.40 2.10
N TRP A 19 -30.10 0.48 2.79
CA TRP A 19 -29.59 -0.88 3.06
C TRP A 19 -30.68 -1.87 2.66
N VAL A 20 -30.68 -2.27 1.40
CA VAL A 20 -31.47 -3.40 0.90
C VAL A 20 -30.47 -4.47 0.50
N SER A 21 -30.42 -5.53 1.31
CA SER A 21 -29.60 -6.71 1.10
C SER A 21 -30.02 -7.43 -0.18
N ARG A 22 -29.07 -7.66 -1.09
CA ARG A 22 -29.23 -8.62 -2.19
C ARG A 22 -28.62 -9.95 -1.75
N GLU A 23 -29.48 -10.92 -1.45
CA GLU A 23 -29.12 -12.32 -1.26
C GLU A 23 -28.50 -12.83 -2.58
N SER A 24 -27.24 -13.24 -2.55
CA SER A 24 -26.60 -13.90 -3.69
C SER A 24 -26.77 -15.41 -3.55
N ALA A 25 -27.39 -16.05 -4.54
CA ALA A 25 -27.62 -17.48 -4.58
C ALA A 25 -26.30 -18.28 -4.63
N PRO A 26 -26.26 -19.51 -4.09
CA PRO A 26 -25.05 -20.34 -4.06
C PRO A 26 -24.68 -20.86 -5.45
N VAL A 27 -23.42 -20.65 -5.84
CA VAL A 27 -22.82 -21.22 -7.07
C VAL A 27 -22.31 -22.63 -6.77
N THR A 28 -22.77 -23.59 -7.59
CA THR A 28 -22.32 -24.99 -7.55
C THR A 28 -20.96 -25.14 -8.25
N PRO A 29 -19.99 -25.88 -7.68
CA PRO A 29 -18.69 -26.09 -8.31
C PRO A 29 -18.75 -27.18 -9.40
N THR A 30 -18.24 -26.85 -10.59
CA THR A 30 -18.01 -27.79 -11.70
C THR A 30 -16.61 -28.42 -11.58
N PRO A 31 -16.46 -29.75 -11.63
CA PRO A 31 -15.14 -30.38 -11.66
C PRO A 31 -14.66 -30.74 -13.08
N GLY A 32 -13.38 -30.46 -13.33
CA GLY A 32 -12.48 -31.26 -14.16
C GLY A 32 -12.27 -30.84 -15.62
N ILE A 33 -11.01 -30.76 -16.06
CA ILE A 33 -10.32 -31.84 -16.79
C ILE A 33 -8.97 -31.37 -17.38
N ALA A 34 -8.00 -32.29 -17.26
CA ALA A 34 -6.82 -32.61 -18.07
C ALA A 34 -5.62 -31.65 -18.23
N ALA A 35 -4.47 -32.32 -18.10
CA ALA A 35 -3.11 -31.85 -18.33
C ALA A 35 -2.76 -31.77 -19.82
N SER A 36 -1.89 -30.81 -20.15
CA SER A 36 -1.25 -30.70 -21.46
C SER A 36 0.26 -30.97 -21.35
N ALA A 37 0.75 -31.80 -22.27
CA ALA A 37 2.13 -32.23 -22.41
C ALA A 37 3.07 -31.12 -22.94
N PRO A 38 4.40 -31.22 -22.72
CA PRO A 38 5.36 -30.20 -23.13
C PRO A 38 5.82 -30.36 -24.59
N LEU A 39 6.00 -29.21 -25.27
CA LEU A 39 6.61 -29.08 -26.60
C LEU A 39 8.14 -28.88 -26.48
N PRO A 40 8.94 -29.37 -27.45
CA PRO A 40 10.39 -29.20 -27.46
C PRO A 40 10.82 -27.82 -27.99
N ILE A 41 11.75 -27.18 -27.27
CA ILE A 41 12.38 -25.91 -27.65
C ILE A 41 13.61 -26.18 -28.53
N GLY A 42 13.58 -25.75 -29.78
CA GLY A 42 14.76 -25.67 -30.65
C GLY A 42 15.55 -24.40 -30.35
N GLN A 43 16.79 -24.54 -29.88
CA GLN A 43 17.75 -23.44 -29.71
C GLN A 43 18.56 -23.28 -31.01
N GLN A 44 18.47 -22.12 -31.65
CA GLN A 44 19.44 -21.66 -32.64
C GLN A 44 20.28 -20.53 -32.04
N ALA A 45 21.57 -20.78 -31.88
CA ALA A 45 22.56 -19.79 -31.49
C ALA A 45 23.09 -19.08 -32.75
N VAL A 46 23.10 -17.74 -32.73
CA VAL A 46 23.78 -16.91 -33.72
C VAL A 46 24.91 -16.16 -33.01
N PRO A 47 26.17 -16.25 -33.45
CA PRO A 47 27.26 -15.46 -32.89
C PRO A 47 27.21 -14.03 -33.43
N SER A 48 27.24 -13.04 -32.53
CA SER A 48 27.42 -11.63 -32.88
C SER A 48 28.86 -11.21 -32.57
N SER A 49 29.60 -10.83 -33.60
CA SER A 49 30.97 -10.34 -33.53
C SER A 49 31.01 -8.89 -33.05
N ALA A 50 31.74 -8.61 -31.98
CA ALA A 50 32.03 -7.26 -31.51
C ALA A 50 33.35 -6.71 -32.12
N PRO A 51 33.40 -5.45 -32.56
CA PRO A 51 34.67 -4.77 -32.84
C PRO A 51 35.27 -4.11 -31.59
N PRO A 52 36.61 -4.00 -31.48
CA PRO A 52 37.29 -3.35 -30.37
C PRO A 52 37.37 -1.83 -30.57
N VAL A 53 37.20 -1.07 -29.49
CA VAL A 53 37.49 0.38 -29.45
C VAL A 53 38.49 0.64 -28.32
N PRO A 54 39.55 1.43 -28.57
CA PRO A 54 40.70 1.56 -27.67
C PRO A 54 40.45 2.44 -26.45
N ALA A 55 41.27 2.18 -25.42
CA ALA A 55 41.35 2.90 -24.17
C ALA A 55 41.84 4.35 -24.36
N SER A 56 41.04 5.31 -23.89
CA SER A 56 41.50 6.66 -23.57
C SER A 56 41.72 6.77 -22.07
N MET A 57 42.99 6.95 -21.68
CA MET A 57 43.36 7.39 -20.34
C MET A 57 43.04 8.88 -20.20
N ALA A 58 42.09 9.22 -19.33
CA ALA A 58 41.90 10.56 -18.82
C ALA A 58 42.22 10.57 -17.32
N VAL A 59 43.23 11.36 -16.96
CA VAL A 59 43.64 11.64 -15.58
C VAL A 59 42.52 12.43 -14.90
N ALA A 60 41.88 11.83 -13.89
CA ALA A 60 40.89 12.51 -13.06
C ALA A 60 41.54 13.00 -11.76
N THR A 61 41.62 14.32 -11.63
CA THR A 61 41.93 15.06 -10.40
C THR A 61 40.85 14.77 -9.33
N PRO A 62 41.18 14.58 -8.04
CA PRO A 62 40.18 14.38 -7.01
C PRO A 62 39.49 15.71 -6.68
N ALA A 63 38.38 15.99 -7.35
CA ALA A 63 37.45 17.02 -6.90
C ALA A 63 36.62 16.46 -5.74
N ALA A 64 36.65 17.18 -4.62
CA ALA A 64 35.90 16.89 -3.42
C ALA A 64 34.42 16.58 -3.74
N ARG A 65 33.94 15.40 -3.30
CA ARG A 65 32.52 15.06 -3.25
C ARG A 65 31.82 16.04 -2.31
N LEU A 66 31.35 17.14 -2.87
CA LEU A 66 30.25 17.90 -2.28
C LEU A 66 29.01 17.01 -2.31
N ALA A 67 28.38 16.89 -1.15
CA ALA A 67 27.18 16.11 -0.91
C ALA A 67 26.11 16.45 -1.95
N ALA A 68 25.85 15.50 -2.84
CA ALA A 68 24.65 15.53 -3.67
C ALA A 68 23.45 15.34 -2.74
N ALA A 69 22.54 16.32 -2.75
CA ALA A 69 21.21 16.15 -2.22
C ALA A 69 20.55 14.90 -2.85
N PRO A 70 19.70 14.15 -2.13
CA PRO A 70 19.06 12.97 -2.69
C PRO A 70 18.10 13.42 -3.79
N SER A 71 18.50 13.20 -5.04
CA SER A 71 17.61 13.29 -6.19
C SER A 71 16.58 12.18 -6.06
N THR A 72 15.30 12.49 -6.22
CA THR A 72 14.31 11.56 -6.79
C THR A 72 14.79 11.23 -8.20
N ALA A 73 15.78 10.34 -8.29
CA ALA A 73 16.33 9.89 -9.56
C ALA A 73 15.15 9.31 -10.32
N SER A 74 14.80 9.91 -11.46
CA SER A 74 13.77 9.34 -12.32
C SER A 74 14.27 7.96 -12.70
N ILE A 75 13.63 6.91 -12.17
CA ILE A 75 14.08 5.53 -12.37
C ILE A 75 13.94 5.24 -13.87
N GLY A 76 15.09 5.17 -14.52
CA GLY A 76 15.22 5.05 -15.96
C GLY A 76 15.15 3.60 -16.40
N ALA A 77 15.86 3.30 -17.50
CA ALA A 77 15.92 1.96 -18.07
C ALA A 77 16.65 0.94 -17.15
N GLU A 78 17.34 1.40 -16.11
CA GLU A 78 18.03 0.55 -15.13
C GLU A 78 17.09 -0.25 -14.21
N GLY A 79 15.82 0.18 -14.09
CA GLY A 79 14.83 -0.45 -13.20
C GLY A 79 15.17 -0.36 -11.71
N TYR A 80 14.44 -1.07 -10.85
CA TYR A 80 14.55 -0.90 -9.40
C TYR A 80 15.72 -1.62 -8.72
N GLY A 81 16.29 -2.67 -9.32
CA GLY A 81 17.31 -3.52 -8.71
C GLY A 81 18.50 -2.74 -8.10
N PRO A 82 19.23 -1.93 -8.89
CA PRO A 82 20.36 -1.16 -8.39
C PRO A 82 20.02 -0.20 -7.25
N HIS A 83 18.83 0.40 -7.29
CA HIS A 83 18.37 1.33 -6.26
C HIS A 83 18.02 0.61 -4.95
N ILE A 84 17.49 -0.61 -5.03
CA ILE A 84 17.25 -1.48 -3.86
C ILE A 84 18.58 -1.88 -3.22
N ASP A 85 19.59 -2.23 -4.02
CA ASP A 85 20.93 -2.56 -3.52
C ASP A 85 21.57 -1.37 -2.79
N GLN A 86 21.46 -0.17 -3.38
CA GLN A 86 21.93 1.06 -2.75
C GLN A 86 21.18 1.36 -1.44
N ALA A 87 19.85 1.24 -1.43
CA ALA A 87 19.03 1.45 -0.24
C ALA A 87 19.38 0.46 0.89
N ARG A 88 19.62 -0.82 0.55
CA ARG A 88 20.06 -1.84 1.50
C ARG A 88 21.36 -1.47 2.19
N ALA A 89 22.34 -0.98 1.41
CA ALA A 89 23.65 -0.57 1.90
C ALA A 89 23.62 0.78 2.64
N SER A 90 22.60 1.60 2.41
CA SER A 90 22.40 2.89 3.06
C SER A 90 21.91 2.75 4.50
N GLN A 91 22.18 3.77 5.33
CA GLN A 91 21.54 3.96 6.64
C GLN A 91 20.39 4.97 6.60
N ASP A 92 20.12 5.59 5.44
CA ASP A 92 19.04 6.57 5.27
C ASP A 92 17.67 5.87 5.33
N PRO A 93 16.82 6.16 6.34
CA PRO A 93 15.49 5.58 6.43
C PRO A 93 14.63 5.82 5.18
N LYS A 94 14.75 7.00 4.54
CA LYS A 94 13.91 7.35 3.40
C LYS A 94 14.23 6.48 2.19
N ALA A 95 15.51 6.31 1.87
CA ALA A 95 15.95 5.39 0.81
C ALA A 95 15.50 3.95 1.08
N ILE A 96 15.61 3.48 2.34
CA ILE A 96 15.14 2.14 2.72
C ILE A 96 13.63 1.99 2.49
N TRP A 97 12.85 2.99 2.88
CA TRP A 97 11.41 2.97 2.70
C TRP A 97 11.00 3.03 1.22
N GLU A 98 11.70 3.80 0.41
CA GLU A 98 11.47 3.84 -1.04
C GLU A 98 11.70 2.45 -1.68
N ALA A 99 12.77 1.75 -1.28
CA ALA A 99 13.00 0.38 -1.71
C ALA A 99 11.91 -0.59 -1.26
N VAL A 100 11.36 -0.44 -0.05
CA VAL A 100 10.21 -1.22 0.42
C VAL A 100 8.98 -0.98 -0.46
N GLN A 101 8.72 0.27 -0.83
CA GLN A 101 7.61 0.63 -1.73
C GLN A 101 7.78 -0.02 -3.11
N TRP A 102 8.96 0.06 -3.73
CA TRP A 102 9.21 -0.60 -5.02
C TRP A 102 9.05 -2.11 -4.94
N LEU A 103 9.53 -2.75 -3.87
CA LEU A 103 9.37 -4.20 -3.68
C LEU A 103 7.90 -4.62 -3.58
N ARG A 104 7.09 -3.89 -2.80
CA ARG A 104 5.64 -4.11 -2.68
C ARG A 104 4.91 -3.82 -4.00
N GLN A 105 5.33 -2.77 -4.69
CA GLN A 105 4.77 -2.39 -5.97
C GLN A 105 5.02 -3.48 -7.01
N CYS A 106 6.24 -4.01 -7.09
CA CYS A 106 6.57 -5.11 -8.00
C CYS A 106 5.85 -6.42 -7.63
N ALA A 107 5.69 -6.71 -6.34
CA ALA A 107 4.98 -7.91 -5.88
C ALA A 107 3.48 -7.91 -6.26
N SER A 108 2.85 -6.74 -6.34
CA SER A 108 1.42 -6.59 -6.63
C SER A 108 1.09 -6.22 -8.08
N ASN A 109 2.09 -5.88 -8.90
CA ASN A 109 1.86 -5.29 -10.21
C ASN A 109 1.08 -6.21 -11.18
N GLU A 110 1.39 -7.51 -11.18
CA GLU A 110 0.71 -8.48 -12.06
C GLU A 110 -0.79 -8.60 -11.73
N GLY A 111 -1.11 -8.79 -10.44
CA GLY A 111 -2.51 -8.85 -9.98
C GLY A 111 -3.27 -7.55 -10.25
N ARG A 112 -2.59 -6.40 -10.12
CA ARG A 112 -3.16 -5.09 -10.43
C ARG A 112 -3.49 -4.94 -11.92
N ARG A 113 -2.55 -5.28 -12.81
CA ARG A 113 -2.81 -5.28 -14.26
C ARG A 113 -3.99 -6.20 -14.60
N ALA A 114 -4.02 -7.40 -14.04
CA ALA A 114 -5.09 -8.37 -14.32
C ALA A 114 -6.45 -7.84 -13.87
N SER A 115 -6.49 -7.14 -12.73
CA SER A 115 -7.70 -6.48 -12.22
C SER A 115 -8.18 -5.36 -13.16
N PHE A 116 -7.27 -4.55 -13.71
CA PHE A 116 -7.63 -3.51 -14.69
C PHE A 116 -8.17 -4.11 -15.98
N GLU A 117 -7.57 -5.19 -16.47
CA GLU A 117 -8.05 -5.91 -17.64
C GLU A 117 -9.45 -6.51 -17.42
N ALA A 118 -9.69 -7.12 -16.27
CA ALA A 118 -11.01 -7.64 -15.91
C ALA A 118 -12.06 -6.52 -15.88
N MET A 119 -11.78 -5.39 -15.22
CA MET A 119 -12.68 -4.23 -15.17
C MET A 119 -12.96 -3.67 -16.57
N ARG A 120 -11.94 -3.55 -17.42
CA ARG A 120 -12.09 -3.13 -18.83
C ARG A 120 -13.04 -4.08 -19.58
N ASN A 121 -12.84 -5.38 -19.45
CA ASN A 121 -13.64 -6.40 -20.14
C ASN A 121 -15.11 -6.42 -19.65
N HIS A 122 -15.37 -5.93 -18.44
CA HIS A 122 -16.72 -5.70 -17.92
C HIS A 122 -17.32 -4.34 -18.30
N GLY A 123 -16.66 -3.56 -19.15
CA GLY A 123 -17.15 -2.26 -19.62
C GLY A 123 -16.96 -1.11 -18.63
N VAL A 124 -16.19 -1.30 -17.54
CA VAL A 124 -15.89 -0.24 -16.59
C VAL A 124 -14.85 0.70 -17.20
N SER A 125 -15.30 1.86 -17.67
CA SER A 125 -14.47 2.94 -18.26
C SER A 125 -13.28 2.41 -19.07
N PRO A 126 -13.52 1.79 -20.25
CA PRO A 126 -12.50 1.04 -20.97
C PRO A 126 -11.24 1.84 -21.30
N GLU A 127 -11.38 3.14 -21.59
CA GLU A 127 -10.29 4.06 -21.90
C GLU A 127 -9.40 4.29 -20.66
N MET A 128 -10.01 4.55 -19.50
CA MET A 128 -9.28 4.73 -18.24
C MET A 128 -8.56 3.46 -17.82
N MET A 129 -9.22 2.29 -17.92
CA MET A 129 -8.58 1.02 -17.59
C MET A 129 -7.42 0.69 -18.54
N THR A 130 -7.54 1.04 -19.82
CA THR A 130 -6.44 0.88 -20.79
C THR A 130 -5.24 1.74 -20.41
N GLN A 131 -5.46 2.99 -19.99
CA GLN A 131 -4.39 3.86 -19.50
C GLN A 131 -3.70 3.27 -18.25
N LEU A 132 -4.48 2.78 -17.29
CA LEU A 132 -3.93 2.14 -16.09
C LEU A 132 -3.13 0.85 -16.40
N MET A 133 -3.52 0.11 -17.45
CA MET A 133 -2.74 -1.03 -17.93
C MET A 133 -1.40 -0.59 -18.53
N VAL A 134 -1.36 0.49 -19.32
CA VAL A 134 -0.10 1.05 -19.86
C VAL A 134 0.85 1.46 -18.74
N GLU A 135 0.33 2.07 -17.67
CA GLU A 135 1.09 2.42 -16.48
C GLU A 135 1.62 1.19 -15.74
N ALA A 136 0.79 0.15 -15.58
CA ALA A 136 1.20 -1.12 -14.99
C ALA A 136 2.26 -1.84 -15.84
N ASP A 137 2.21 -1.74 -17.16
CA ASP A 137 3.23 -2.30 -18.06
C ASP A 137 4.54 -1.52 -17.98
N ALA A 138 4.48 -0.19 -17.83
CA ALA A 138 5.66 0.62 -17.58
C ALA A 138 6.31 0.27 -16.23
N GLU A 139 5.49 0.03 -15.21
CA GLU A 139 5.94 -0.44 -13.91
C GLU A 139 6.57 -1.84 -14.00
N ALA A 140 5.96 -2.75 -14.76
CA ALA A 140 6.48 -4.10 -14.98
C ALA A 140 7.90 -4.07 -15.58
N ARG A 141 8.17 -3.14 -16.51
CA ARG A 141 9.52 -2.95 -17.08
C ARG A 141 10.54 -2.56 -16.01
N ARG A 142 10.20 -1.62 -15.11
CA ARG A 142 11.09 -1.24 -13.99
C ARG A 142 11.33 -2.41 -13.02
N CYS A 143 10.33 -3.27 -12.84
CA CYS A 143 10.43 -4.46 -11.99
C CYS A 143 11.27 -5.60 -12.58
N GLN A 144 11.67 -5.56 -13.86
CA GLN A 144 12.45 -6.65 -14.48
C GLN A 144 13.82 -6.86 -13.82
N THR A 145 14.39 -5.83 -13.19
CA THR A 145 15.66 -5.94 -12.46
C THR A 145 15.48 -6.37 -10.99
N VAL A 146 14.24 -6.58 -10.53
CA VAL A 146 13.94 -7.08 -9.19
C VAL A 146 13.99 -8.61 -9.15
N THR A 147 15.08 -9.13 -8.61
CA THR A 147 15.32 -10.58 -8.46
C THR A 147 14.57 -11.17 -7.26
N ALA A 148 14.59 -12.49 -7.14
CA ALA A 148 14.10 -13.17 -5.94
C ALA A 148 14.89 -12.76 -4.69
N THR A 149 16.20 -12.53 -4.82
CA THR A 149 17.06 -12.03 -3.74
C THR A 149 16.60 -10.65 -3.27
N HIS A 150 16.28 -9.74 -4.19
CA HIS A 150 15.73 -8.42 -3.82
C HIS A 150 14.39 -8.56 -3.07
N ARG A 151 13.50 -9.44 -3.54
CA ARG A 151 12.21 -9.70 -2.87
C ARG A 151 12.38 -10.23 -1.45
N ALA A 152 13.38 -11.07 -1.21
CA ALA A 152 13.68 -11.61 0.12
C ALA A 152 14.15 -10.54 1.13
N LEU A 153 14.57 -9.35 0.66
CA LEU A 153 14.96 -8.23 1.52
C LEU A 153 13.76 -7.50 2.15
N LEU A 154 12.54 -7.71 1.64
CA LEU A 154 11.38 -6.92 2.05
C LEU A 154 11.15 -6.91 3.58
N PRO A 155 11.15 -8.05 4.30
CA PRO A 155 11.01 -8.04 5.76
C PRO A 155 12.10 -7.23 6.48
N GLU A 156 13.36 -7.37 6.07
CA GLU A 156 14.50 -6.68 6.69
C GLU A 156 14.38 -5.16 6.50
N LEU A 157 14.17 -4.72 5.26
CA LEU A 157 14.07 -3.29 4.93
C LEU A 157 12.84 -2.65 5.58
N ALA A 158 11.69 -3.34 5.57
CA ALA A 158 10.47 -2.84 6.20
C ALA A 158 10.62 -2.74 7.73
N SER A 159 11.28 -3.70 8.38
CA SER A 159 11.58 -3.63 9.82
C SER A 159 12.46 -2.42 10.16
N ARG A 160 13.50 -2.16 9.34
CA ARG A 160 14.39 -1.00 9.51
C ARG A 160 13.63 0.32 9.34
N ALA A 161 12.79 0.45 8.31
CA ALA A 161 11.95 1.63 8.09
C ALA A 161 10.95 1.85 9.23
N MET A 162 10.32 0.78 9.72
CA MET A 162 9.39 0.81 10.86
C MET A 162 10.07 1.32 12.13
N ARG A 163 11.26 0.80 12.45
CA ARG A 163 12.05 1.23 13.62
C ARG A 163 12.55 2.66 13.51
N ALA A 164 12.77 3.15 12.30
CA ALA A 164 13.06 4.55 12.03
C ALA A 164 11.82 5.46 12.12
N GLY A 165 10.64 4.90 12.39
CA GLY A 165 9.41 5.65 12.59
C GLY A 165 8.78 6.20 11.32
N LEU A 166 9.08 5.60 10.15
CA LEU A 166 8.46 6.01 8.91
C LEU A 166 7.00 5.54 8.84
N PRO A 167 6.05 6.42 8.47
CA PRO A 167 4.64 6.04 8.31
C PRO A 167 4.46 4.87 7.36
N GLU A 168 3.43 4.07 7.59
CA GLU A 168 3.05 2.87 6.83
C GLU A 168 4.05 1.69 6.91
N ALA A 169 5.30 1.91 7.34
CA ALA A 169 6.32 0.88 7.36
C ALA A 169 5.96 -0.32 8.26
N ALA A 170 5.20 -0.09 9.34
CA ALA A 170 4.70 -1.17 10.19
C ALA A 170 3.73 -2.09 9.41
N SER A 171 2.85 -1.51 8.60
CA SER A 171 1.91 -2.28 7.77
C SER A 171 2.62 -3.02 6.64
N ALA A 172 3.64 -2.42 6.05
CA ALA A 172 4.50 -3.08 5.07
C ALA A 172 5.24 -4.28 5.67
N TYR A 173 5.81 -4.13 6.87
CA TYR A 173 6.45 -5.24 7.58
C TYR A 173 5.45 -6.34 7.93
N ALA A 174 4.28 -5.96 8.47
CA ALA A 174 3.22 -6.88 8.82
C ALA A 174 2.68 -7.70 7.63
N GLY A 175 2.74 -7.16 6.41
CA GLY A 175 2.41 -7.88 5.18
C GLY A 175 3.53 -8.77 4.63
N ALA A 176 4.75 -8.62 5.12
CA ALA A 176 5.94 -9.34 4.66
C ALA A 176 6.32 -10.54 5.54
N VAL A 177 5.77 -10.63 6.76
CA VAL A 177 6.06 -11.71 7.73
C VAL A 177 4.78 -12.29 8.31
N PHE A 178 4.82 -13.56 8.73
CA PHE A 178 3.72 -14.17 9.46
C PHE A 178 3.86 -13.90 10.96
N PRO A 179 2.79 -13.49 11.68
CA PRO A 179 2.84 -13.26 13.12
C PRO A 179 3.32 -14.47 13.95
N GLY A 180 3.11 -15.68 13.44
CA GLY A 180 3.51 -16.94 14.07
C GLY A 180 5.03 -17.15 14.10
N ASP A 181 5.77 -16.52 13.20
CA ASP A 181 7.23 -16.63 13.11
C ASP A 181 7.96 -15.66 14.06
N LEU A 182 7.20 -14.81 14.75
CA LEU A 182 7.73 -13.75 15.62
C LEU A 182 7.58 -14.12 17.10
N THR A 183 8.48 -13.58 17.92
CA THR A 183 8.32 -13.56 19.38
C THR A 183 7.18 -12.65 19.81
N ALA A 184 6.67 -12.83 21.03
CA ALA A 184 5.64 -11.95 21.59
C ALA A 184 6.10 -10.47 21.64
N THR A 185 7.36 -10.23 21.98
CA THR A 185 7.96 -8.89 22.00
C THR A 185 7.98 -8.26 20.62
N GLN A 186 8.40 -9.00 19.59
CA GLN A 186 8.39 -8.48 18.21
C GLN A 186 6.98 -8.18 17.72
N ARG A 187 5.99 -9.02 18.06
CA ARG A 187 4.58 -8.71 17.72
C ARG A 187 4.09 -7.44 18.40
N SER A 188 4.43 -7.22 19.67
CA SER A 188 4.10 -5.97 20.38
C SER A 188 4.73 -4.75 19.72
N GLU A 189 6.00 -4.85 19.33
CA GLU A 189 6.73 -3.78 18.63
C GLU A 189 6.00 -3.37 17.33
N VAL A 190 5.60 -4.35 16.51
CA VAL A 190 4.85 -4.09 15.28
C VAL A 190 3.49 -3.45 15.58
N ALA A 191 2.76 -3.98 16.56
CA ALA A 191 1.45 -3.48 16.95
C ALA A 191 1.51 -2.01 17.41
N GLU A 192 2.51 -1.66 18.23
CA GLU A 192 2.75 -0.30 18.68
C GLU A 192 3.13 0.64 17.53
N ALA A 193 3.95 0.16 16.58
CA ALA A 193 4.28 0.92 15.39
C ALA A 193 3.04 1.16 14.51
N MET A 194 2.19 0.15 14.29
CA MET A 194 0.93 0.32 13.53
C MET A 194 -0.01 1.32 14.21
N ARG A 195 -0.11 1.30 15.56
CA ARG A 195 -0.90 2.29 16.30
C ARG A 195 -0.37 3.70 16.10
N ARG A 196 0.95 3.89 16.22
CA ARG A 196 1.60 5.19 15.97
C ARG A 196 1.32 5.69 14.56
N ASP A 197 1.51 4.85 13.55
CA ASP A 197 1.33 5.21 12.14
C ASP A 197 -0.14 5.57 11.84
N ALA A 198 -1.09 4.80 12.39
CA ALA A 198 -2.52 5.07 12.25
C ALA A 198 -2.95 6.39 12.92
N LEU A 199 -2.42 6.67 14.12
CA LEU A 199 -2.71 7.92 14.84
C LEU A 199 -2.09 9.16 14.19
N ALA A 200 -1.07 8.99 13.33
CA ALA A 200 -0.54 10.08 12.52
C ALA A 200 -1.50 10.54 11.41
N GLY A 201 -2.60 9.82 11.17
CA GLY A 201 -3.63 10.23 10.20
C GLY A 201 -3.26 9.96 8.73
N ASP A 202 -2.22 9.17 8.49
CA ASP A 202 -1.85 8.73 7.16
C ASP A 202 -2.86 7.67 6.66
N VAL A 203 -3.44 7.90 5.50
CA VAL A 203 -4.54 7.07 4.97
C VAL A 203 -4.11 5.63 4.66
N PRO A 204 -2.96 5.41 3.98
CA PRO A 204 -2.36 4.07 3.84
C PRO A 204 -2.13 3.37 5.19
N SER A 205 -1.60 4.09 6.18
CA SER A 205 -1.35 3.54 7.53
C SER A 205 -2.64 3.10 8.22
N LEU A 206 -3.71 3.90 8.13
CA LEU A 206 -5.03 3.52 8.64
C LEU A 206 -5.57 2.27 7.96
N LEU A 207 -5.49 2.18 6.63
CA LEU A 207 -5.94 1.01 5.87
C LEU A 207 -5.12 -0.24 6.22
N GLY A 208 -3.81 -0.09 6.40
CA GLY A 208 -2.93 -1.17 6.84
C GLY A 208 -3.28 -1.68 8.24
N ALA A 209 -3.55 -0.79 9.19
CA ALA A 209 -4.04 -1.16 10.52
C ALA A 209 -5.40 -1.88 10.49
N LEU A 210 -6.31 -1.44 9.62
CA LEU A 210 -7.63 -2.05 9.46
C LEU A 210 -7.59 -3.47 8.91
N THR A 211 -6.72 -3.72 7.94
CA THR A 211 -6.61 -5.00 7.23
C THR A 211 -5.56 -5.94 7.83
N ALA A 212 -4.84 -5.49 8.85
CA ALA A 212 -3.86 -6.29 9.58
C ALA A 212 -4.48 -7.59 10.13
N HIS A 213 -3.70 -8.67 10.20
CA HIS A 213 -4.11 -9.90 10.87
C HIS A 213 -4.40 -9.67 12.38
N GLU A 214 -5.39 -10.37 12.96
CA GLU A 214 -5.76 -10.22 14.38
C GLU A 214 -4.62 -10.57 15.35
N ALA A 215 -3.73 -11.47 14.92
CA ALA A 215 -2.56 -11.90 15.69
C ALA A 215 -1.54 -10.76 15.95
N TRP A 216 -1.67 -9.62 15.28
CA TRP A 216 -0.93 -8.40 15.62
C TRP A 216 -1.44 -7.73 16.90
N GLY A 217 -2.56 -8.16 17.47
CA GLY A 217 -3.06 -7.66 18.75
C GLY A 217 -3.71 -6.28 18.69
N LEU A 218 -4.23 -5.89 17.52
CA LEU A 218 -5.14 -4.74 17.40
C LEU A 218 -6.56 -5.18 17.76
N SER A 219 -7.13 -4.53 18.77
CA SER A 219 -8.50 -4.78 19.23
C SER A 219 -9.56 -4.31 18.23
N ASP A 220 -10.77 -4.85 18.33
CA ASP A 220 -11.91 -4.43 17.50
C ASP A 220 -12.25 -2.94 17.73
N GLU A 221 -12.09 -2.45 18.96
CA GLU A 221 -12.29 -1.03 19.29
C GLU A 221 -11.26 -0.13 18.60
N GLU A 222 -9.98 -0.53 18.56
CA GLU A 222 -8.94 0.19 17.81
C GLU A 222 -9.24 0.20 16.32
N ARG A 223 -9.58 -0.95 15.74
CA ARG A 223 -9.96 -1.06 14.32
C ARG A 223 -11.17 -0.20 14.01
N LEU A 224 -12.19 -0.15 14.86
CA LEU A 224 -13.34 0.73 14.66
C LEU A 224 -12.95 2.20 14.66
N ARG A 225 -12.08 2.63 15.57
CA ARG A 225 -11.55 4.00 15.61
C ARG A 225 -10.75 4.34 14.36
N TYR A 226 -9.94 3.41 13.85
CA TYR A 226 -9.21 3.61 12.60
C TYR A 226 -10.13 3.61 11.37
N LEU A 227 -11.24 2.88 11.41
CA LEU A 227 -12.19 2.82 10.30
C LEU A 227 -12.92 4.14 10.13
N VAL A 228 -13.41 4.71 11.23
CA VAL A 228 -14.07 6.02 11.20
C VAL A 228 -13.09 7.13 10.81
N ALA A 229 -11.82 7.03 11.24
CA ALA A 229 -10.76 7.93 10.84
C ALA A 229 -10.46 7.87 9.34
N TYR A 230 -10.31 6.66 8.80
CA TYR A 230 -10.11 6.43 7.36
C TYR A 230 -11.25 7.02 6.54
N ALA A 231 -12.49 6.76 6.95
CA ALA A 231 -13.69 7.30 6.31
C ALA A 231 -13.80 8.83 6.39
N ALA A 232 -13.41 9.43 7.52
CA ALA A 232 -13.44 10.88 7.72
C ALA A 232 -12.37 11.59 6.89
N LEU A 233 -11.12 11.10 6.92
CA LEU A 233 -10.00 11.74 6.25
C LEU A 233 -10.03 11.55 4.72
N GLY A 234 -10.50 10.39 4.23
CA GLY A 234 -10.55 10.09 2.80
C GLY A 234 -11.82 10.54 2.08
N GLY A 235 -12.80 11.10 2.79
CA GLY A 235 -14.05 11.58 2.21
C GLY A 235 -14.96 10.49 1.65
N GLN A 236 -15.83 10.84 0.69
CA GLN A 236 -16.85 9.94 0.12
C GLN A 236 -16.27 8.63 -0.44
N PRO A 237 -15.16 8.63 -1.22
CA PRO A 237 -14.59 7.38 -1.72
C PRO A 237 -14.14 6.42 -0.60
N ALA A 238 -13.53 6.96 0.47
CA ALA A 238 -13.09 6.16 1.60
C ALA A 238 -14.27 5.63 2.44
N GLN A 239 -15.37 6.37 2.54
CA GLN A 239 -16.60 5.89 3.18
C GLN A 239 -17.19 4.68 2.44
N ALA A 240 -17.29 4.75 1.12
CA ALA A 240 -17.76 3.64 0.30
C ALA A 240 -16.83 2.42 0.42
N MET A 241 -15.51 2.64 0.39
CA MET A 241 -14.52 1.59 0.58
C MET A 241 -14.63 0.96 1.99
N ALA A 242 -14.70 1.76 3.05
CA ALA A 242 -14.85 1.28 4.43
C ALA A 242 -16.05 0.33 4.59
N LYS A 243 -17.19 0.69 3.98
CA LYS A 243 -18.37 -0.17 3.94
C LYS A 243 -18.10 -1.49 3.22
N ALA A 244 -17.50 -1.43 2.03
CA ALA A 244 -17.16 -2.62 1.26
C ALA A 244 -16.17 -3.54 2.00
N LEU A 245 -15.19 -2.98 2.71
CA LEU A 245 -14.23 -3.73 3.52
C LEU A 245 -14.92 -4.50 4.66
N ILE A 246 -15.92 -3.90 5.32
CA ILE A 246 -16.74 -4.61 6.33
C ILE A 246 -17.57 -5.70 5.67
N ASP A 247 -18.31 -5.37 4.62
CA ASP A 247 -19.28 -6.30 4.01
C ASP A 247 -18.59 -7.51 3.36
N ASN A 248 -17.40 -7.32 2.81
CA ASN A 248 -16.58 -8.38 2.22
C ASN A 248 -15.73 -9.14 3.26
N GLY A 249 -15.83 -8.83 4.55
CA GLY A 249 -15.06 -9.47 5.61
C GLY A 249 -13.55 -9.25 5.52
N GLN A 250 -13.10 -8.20 4.82
CA GLN A 250 -11.68 -7.85 4.71
C GLN A 250 -11.15 -7.25 6.02
N ILE A 251 -12.02 -6.59 6.79
CA ILE A 251 -11.72 -6.22 8.17
C ILE A 251 -12.31 -7.31 9.08
N ARG A 252 -11.42 -8.06 9.73
CA ARG A 252 -11.80 -9.14 10.64
C ARG A 252 -12.15 -8.57 12.00
N PHE A 253 -13.44 -8.26 12.19
CA PHE A 253 -14.01 -8.04 13.52
C PHE A 253 -14.53 -9.36 14.08
N ARG A 254 -14.53 -9.52 15.41
CA ARG A 254 -15.16 -10.68 16.06
C ARG A 254 -16.67 -10.69 15.84
N THR A 255 -17.28 -9.50 15.84
CA THR A 255 -18.68 -9.27 15.55
C THR A 255 -18.83 -8.12 14.58
N LYS A 256 -19.77 -8.22 13.63
CA LYS A 256 -20.02 -7.14 12.67
C LYS A 256 -20.42 -5.87 13.45
N PRO A 257 -19.77 -4.72 13.20
CA PRO A 257 -20.07 -3.50 13.92
C PRO A 257 -21.50 -3.02 13.71
N THR A 258 -22.15 -2.65 14.80
CA THR A 258 -23.47 -2.01 14.81
C THR A 258 -23.36 -0.50 14.52
N PRO A 259 -24.44 0.15 14.07
CA PRO A 259 -24.45 1.60 13.91
C PRO A 259 -24.10 2.37 15.20
N ALA A 260 -24.54 1.87 16.36
CA ALA A 260 -24.25 2.50 17.66
C ALA A 260 -22.75 2.43 18.01
N GLU A 261 -22.07 1.32 17.69
CA GLU A 261 -20.63 1.17 17.89
C GLU A 261 -19.82 2.08 16.95
N LEU A 262 -20.25 2.24 15.70
CA LEU A 262 -19.64 3.18 14.76
C LEU A 262 -19.76 4.63 15.25
N GLU A 263 -20.93 5.02 15.76
CA GLU A 263 -21.13 6.35 16.33
C GLU A 263 -20.25 6.57 17.59
N ALA A 264 -20.18 5.56 18.46
CA ALA A 264 -19.32 5.61 19.64
C ALA A 264 -17.83 5.73 19.25
N ALA A 265 -17.37 4.96 18.26
CA ALA A 265 -16.02 5.03 17.74
C ALA A 265 -15.71 6.42 17.15
N LEU A 266 -16.66 7.02 16.43
CA LEU A 266 -16.51 8.38 15.90
C LEU A 266 -16.37 9.43 17.03
N ARG A 267 -17.15 9.30 18.10
CA ARG A 267 -17.02 10.19 19.28
C ARG A 267 -15.64 10.05 19.92
N LEU A 268 -15.15 8.81 20.09
CA LEU A 268 -13.82 8.55 20.65
C LEU A 268 -12.69 9.02 19.73
N ALA A 269 -12.88 8.95 18.41
CA ALA A 269 -11.87 9.35 17.45
C ALA A 269 -11.79 10.87 17.22
N ARG A 270 -12.88 11.60 17.51
CA ARG A 270 -12.98 13.04 17.23
C ARG A 270 -11.83 13.89 17.78
N PRO A 271 -11.39 13.75 19.05
CA PRO A 271 -10.37 14.64 19.60
C PRO A 271 -9.02 14.59 18.87
N TRP A 272 -8.65 13.43 18.32
CA TRP A 272 -7.39 13.29 17.56
C TRP A 272 -7.57 13.53 16.06
N LEU A 273 -8.79 13.36 15.53
CA LEU A 273 -9.12 13.63 14.12
C LEU A 273 -9.24 15.11 13.80
N GLU A 274 -9.77 15.91 14.72
CA GLU A 274 -10.06 17.33 14.47
C GLU A 274 -8.81 18.12 14.02
N PRO A 275 -7.63 18.01 14.68
CA PRO A 275 -6.41 18.67 14.20
C PRO A 275 -5.99 18.23 12.79
N LEU A 276 -6.18 16.95 12.45
CA LEU A 276 -5.82 16.39 11.15
C LEU A 276 -6.75 16.89 10.03
N LEU A 277 -8.04 17.03 10.33
CA LEU A 277 -9.03 17.57 9.40
C LEU A 277 -8.78 19.06 9.13
N SER A 278 -8.44 19.84 10.17
CA SER A 278 -8.12 21.27 10.01
C SER A 278 -6.90 21.49 9.12
N GLN A 279 -5.90 20.60 9.15
CA GLN A 279 -4.71 20.73 8.30
C GLN A 279 -4.98 20.49 6.81
N ARG A 280 -6.06 19.79 6.44
CA ARG A 280 -6.42 19.51 5.03
C ARG A 280 -7.22 20.62 4.36
N HIS A 281 -7.83 21.50 5.15
CA HIS A 281 -8.67 22.60 4.67
C HIS A 281 -8.15 23.93 5.23
N PRO A 282 -6.97 24.40 4.77
CA PRO A 282 -6.43 25.70 5.18
C PRO A 282 -7.28 26.88 4.71
#